data_AF-A0A9E4ET61-F1
#
_entry.id   AF-A0A9E4ET61-F1
#
_cell.length_a   1.000
_cell.length_b   1.000
_cell.length_c   1.000
_cell.angle_alpha   90.00
_cell.angle_beta   90.00
_cell.angle_gamma   90.00
#
_symmetry.space_group_name_H-M   'P 1'
#
loop_
_entity.id
_entity.type
_entity.pdbx_description
1 polymer ?
#
loop_
_entity_poly.entity_id
_entity_poly.type
_entity_poly.pdbx_seq_one_letter_code
_entity_poly.pdbx_strand_id
1 'polypeptide(L)' 'MMVFSGFDDAVVVDVETTGLDPTRDRIVSVAMIRARFSKLRQRSKELNGDTIDAIVNPKCRIPARAFRIHGI' A
#
# COMPACT_ATOMS: atom_id res chain seq x y z
N MET A 1 -34.66 -7.98 5.02
CA MET A 1 -33.69 -7.50 6.02
C MET A 1 -32.31 -7.87 5.51
N MET A 2 -31.50 -6.88 5.12
CA MET A 2 -30.16 -7.11 4.58
C MET A 2 -29.19 -7.18 5.76
N VAL A 3 -28.55 -8.32 5.99
CA VAL A 3 -27.56 -8.49 7.06
C VAL A 3 -26.21 -8.05 6.49
N PHE A 4 -25.60 -7.01 7.04
CA PHE A 4 -24.24 -6.64 6.71
C PHE A 4 -23.30 -7.73 7.23
N SER A 5 -22.70 -8.52 6.33
CA SER A 5 -21.80 -9.63 6.67
C SER A 5 -20.35 -9.20 6.93
N GLY A 6 -20.05 -7.90 6.81
CA GLY A 6 -18.70 -7.35 6.83
C GLY A 6 -18.16 -7.09 5.41
N PHE A 7 -16.85 -6.90 5.30
CA PHE A 7 -16.14 -6.79 4.02
C PHE A 7 -15.57 -8.15 3.63
N ASP A 8 -15.64 -8.52 2.34
CA ASP A 8 -15.04 -9.75 1.81
C ASP A 8 -13.61 -9.54 1.29
N ASP A 9 -13.29 -8.30 0.96
CA ASP A 9 -12.01 -7.85 0.44
C ASP A 9 -11.43 -6.76 1.34
N ALA A 10 -10.11 -6.76 1.46
CA ALA A 10 -9.31 -5.64 1.93
C ALA A 10 -8.23 -5.33 0.89
N VAL A 11 -7.70 -4.11 0.92
CA VAL A 11 -6.48 -3.77 0.19
C VAL A 11 -5.44 -3.40 1.23
N VAL A 12 -4.33 -4.13 1.22
CA VAL A 12 -3.15 -3.75 1.99
C VAL A 12 -2.39 -2.74 1.15
N VAL A 13 -2.13 -1.57 1.72
CA VAL A 13 -1.44 -0.46 1.05
C VAL A 13 -0.18 -0.14 1.83
N ASP A 14 0.91 0.00 1.11
CA ASP A 14 2.18 0.51 1.62
C ASP A 14 2.67 1.65 0.71
N VAL A 15 3.27 2.67 1.29
CA VAL A 15 3.74 3.86 0.56
C VAL A 15 5.09 4.31 1.07
N GLU A 16 5.97 4.66 0.13
CA GLU A 16 7.17 5.42 0.42
C GLU A 16 6.94 6.89 0.14
N THR A 17 7.50 7.76 0.97
CA THR A 17 7.22 9.20 0.90
C THR A 17 8.48 10.04 1.08
N THR A 18 8.39 11.32 0.74
CA THR A 18 9.50 12.27 0.90
C THR A 18 9.82 12.60 2.36
N GLY A 19 9.05 12.11 3.34
CA GLY A 19 9.22 12.44 4.75
C GLY A 19 8.22 11.76 5.67
N LEU A 20 7.75 12.45 6.71
CA LEU A 20 6.88 11.87 7.75
C LEU A 20 5.63 12.73 8.01
N ASP A 21 5.50 13.89 7.37
CA ASP A 21 4.35 14.77 7.52
C ASP A 21 3.33 14.48 6.41
N PRO A 22 2.19 13.83 6.69
CA PRO A 22 1.21 13.45 5.67
C PRO A 22 0.54 14.64 4.98
N THR A 23 0.64 15.84 5.55
CA THR A 23 0.06 17.06 4.96
C THR A 23 1.02 17.79 4.03
N ARG A 24 2.32 17.50 4.13
CA ARG A 24 3.38 18.23 3.40
C ARG A 24 4.22 17.34 2.49
N ASP A 25 4.48 16.11 2.91
CA ASP A 25 5.28 15.15 2.17
C ASP A 25 4.48 14.49 1.05
N ARG A 26 5.19 14.00 0.04
CA ARG A 26 4.60 13.46 -1.20
C ARG A 26 4.92 11.99 -1.32
N ILE A 27 4.02 11.22 -1.93
CA ILE A 27 4.25 9.80 -2.25
C ILE A 27 5.29 9.67 -3.36
N VAL A 28 6.22 8.74 -3.16
CA VAL A 28 7.31 8.37 -4.07
C VAL A 28 7.09 6.98 -4.67
N SER A 29 6.48 6.07 -3.92
CA SER A 29 6.02 4.78 -4.45
C SER A 29 4.76 4.33 -3.73
N VAL A 30 4.00 3.45 -4.38
CA VAL A 30 2.84 2.79 -3.79
C VAL A 30 2.82 1.32 -4.17
N ALA A 31 2.63 0.47 -3.17
CA ALA A 31 2.39 -0.94 -3.33
C ALA A 31 1.01 -1.30 -2.76
N MET A 32 0.25 -2.11 -3.49
CA MET A 32 -1.07 -2.56 -3.07
C MET A 32 -1.25 -4.04 -3.35
N ILE A 33 -1.89 -4.74 -2.40
CA ILE A 33 -2.29 -6.13 -2.56
C ILE A 33 -3.75 -6.28 -2.16
N ARG A 34 -4.58 -6.78 -3.07
CA ARG A 34 -5.95 -7.18 -2.73
C ARG A 34 -5.94 -8.48 -1.92
N ALA A 35 -6.48 -8.43 -0.72
CA ALA A 35 -6.63 -9.58 0.17
C ALA A 35 -8.09 -10.00 0.30
N ARG A 36 -8.41 -11.24 -0.09
CA ARG A 36 -9.73 -11.85 0.13
C ARG A 36 -9.76 -12.55 1.48
N PHE A 37 -10.65 -12.13 2.38
CA PHE A 37 -10.72 -12.69 3.74
C PHE A 37 -11.04 -14.19 3.76
N SER A 38 -11.82 -14.66 2.79
CA SER A 38 -12.13 -16.09 2.62
C SER A 38 -10.87 -16.94 2.40
N LYS A 39 -9.85 -16.41 1.70
CA LYS A 39 -8.55 -17.08 1.47
C LYS A 39 -7.60 -16.95 2.67
N LEU A 40 -7.57 -15.77 3.31
CA LEU A 40 -6.73 -15.56 4.50
C LEU A 40 -7.08 -16.54 5.64
N ARG A 41 -8.37 -16.82 5.85
CA ARG A 41 -8.84 -17.78 6.87
C ARG A 41 -8.35 -19.21 6.63
N GLN A 42 -8.04 -19.57 5.39
CA GLN A 42 -7.58 -20.91 5.02
C GLN A 42 -6.06 -21.08 5.22
N ARG A 43 -5.34 -20.06 5.71
CA ARG A 43 -3.86 -20.03 5.80
C ARG A 43 -3.17 -20.42 4.47
N SER A 44 -3.84 -20.25 3.34
CA SER A 44 -3.21 -20.44 2.05
C SER A 44 -2.16 -19.35 1.86
N LYS A 45 -0.89 -19.73 1.64
CA LYS A 45 0.20 -18.78 1.30
C LYS A 45 -0.06 -18.02 0.00
N GLU A 46 -1.04 -18.45 -0.78
CA GLU A 46 -1.47 -17.82 -2.02
C GLU A 46 -2.32 -16.58 -1.75
N LEU A 47 -1.64 -15.45 -1.56
CA LEU A 47 -2.22 -14.14 -1.82
C LEU A 47 -2.32 -13.94 -3.34
N ASN A 48 -3.12 -14.75 -4.04
CA ASN A 48 -3.42 -14.60 -5.48
C ASN A 48 -4.39 -13.43 -5.70
N GLY A 49 -4.08 -12.28 -5.11
CA GLY A 49 -4.79 -11.03 -5.30
C GLY A 49 -4.14 -10.20 -6.39
N ASP A 50 -4.92 -9.30 -6.98
CA ASP A 50 -4.39 -8.27 -7.84
C ASP A 50 -3.35 -7.44 -7.07
N THR A 51 -2.17 -7.26 -7.65
CA THR A 51 -1.10 -6.45 -7.09
C THR A 51 -0.84 -5.21 -7.93
N ILE A 52 -0.48 -4.12 -7.26
CA ILE A 52 0.03 -2.90 -7.88
C ILE A 52 1.35 -2.58 -7.20
N ASP A 53 2.36 -2.26 -8.00
CA ASP A 53 3.62 -1.69 -7.55
C ASP A 53 4.00 -0.58 -8.55
N ALA A 54 4.09 0.65 -8.06
CA ALA A 54 4.32 1.81 -8.90
C ALA A 54 5.25 2.83 -8.25
N ILE A 55 6.21 3.31 -9.05
CA ILE A 55 7.01 4.51 -8.73
C ILE A 55 6.25 5.75 -9.21
N VAL A 56 6.17 6.74 -8.33
CA VAL A 56 5.45 8.00 -8.53
C VAL A 56 6.46 9.14 -8.53
N ASN A 57 6.38 10.03 -9.54
CA ASN A 57 7.17 11.26 -9.52
C ASN A 57 6.52 12.27 -8.54
N PRO A 58 7.15 12.59 -7.39
CA PRO A 58 6.54 13.43 -6.35
C PRO A 58 6.41 14.91 -6.74
N LYS A 59 6.99 15.32 -7.87
CA LYS A 59 7.07 16.71 -8.35
C LYS A 59 7.76 17.67 -7.37
N CYS A 60 8.60 17.13 -6.50
CA CYS A 60 9.49 17.86 -5.62
C CYS A 60 10.80 17.07 -5.42
N ARG A 61 11.79 17.69 -4.75
CA ARG A 61 13.04 17.00 -4.41
C ARG A 61 12.79 16.02 -3.26
N ILE A 62 13.22 14.77 -3.45
CA ILE A 62 13.26 13.77 -2.37
C ILE A 62 14.41 14.13 -1.41
N PRO A 63 14.14 14.39 -0.11
CA PRO A 63 15.19 14.66 0.87
C PRO A 63 16.12 13.46 1.06
N ALA A 64 17.43 13.70 1.20
CA ALA A 64 18.43 12.63 1.39
C ALA A 64 18.15 11.73 2.59
N ARG A 65 17.44 12.23 3.62
CA ARG A 65 17.01 11.39 4.76
C ARG A 65 15.98 10.33 4.37
N ALA A 66 15.06 10.63 3.45
CA ALA A 66 14.04 9.70 2.97
C ALA A 66 14.68 8.70 1.99
N PHE A 67 15.49 9.20 1.05
CA PHE A 67 16.27 8.36 0.13
C PHE A 67 17.10 7.29 0.88
N ARG A 68 17.73 7.63 2.02
CA ARG A 68 18.50 6.66 2.81
C ARG A 68 17.67 5.52 3.41
N ILE A 69 16.36 5.67 3.51
CA ILE A 69 15.45 4.64 4.03
C ILE A 69 15.01 3.72 2.89
N HIS A 70 14.42 4.29 1.83
CA HIS A 70 13.77 3.50 0.77
C HIS A 70 14.60 3.34 -0.51
N GLY A 71 15.69 4.10 -0.69
CA GLY A 71 16.60 3.99 -1.83
C GLY A 71 16.07 4.54 -3.17
N ILE A 72 14.98 5.32 -3.14
CA ILE A 72 14.32 5.91 -4.33
C ILE A 72 14.58 7.41 -4.39
#